data_AF-A0A9E1V9T6-F1
#
_entry.id   AF-A0A9E1V9T6-F1
#
_cell.length_a   1.000
_cell.length_b   1.000
_cell.length_c   1.000
_cell.angle_alpha   90.00
_cell.angle_beta   90.00
_cell.angle_gamma   90.00
#
_symmetry.space_group_name_H-M   'P 1'
#
loop_
_entity.id
_entity.type
_entity.pdbx_description
1 polymer ?
#
loop_
_entity_poly.entity_id
_entity_poly.type
_entity_poly.pdbx_seq_one_letter_code
_entity_poly.pdbx_strand_id
1 'polypeptide(L)' 'MENYPAVAFLVKYGKWIALLTGLAPVAAVLVAMVYCTSAHWGWLVAAVVLGAFAWLLMKAFVELIQIIVDMLLPQ' A
#
# COMPACT_ATOMS: atom_id res chain seq x y z
N MET A 1 17.71 -12.58 11.06
CA MET A 1 16.37 -12.54 10.45
C MET A 1 15.83 -13.91 9.99
N GLU A 2 16.58 -15.02 10.11
CA GLU A 2 16.13 -16.36 9.69
C GLU A 2 14.82 -16.83 10.31
N ASN A 3 14.50 -16.40 11.54
CA ASN A 3 13.26 -16.80 12.22
C ASN A 3 12.01 -15.97 11.83
N TYR A 4 12.16 -14.85 11.12
CA TYR A 4 11.05 -13.92 10.81
C TYR A 4 11.10 -13.44 9.34
N PRO A 5 10.84 -14.33 8.36
CA PRO A 5 10.98 -14.02 6.94
C PRO A 5 10.01 -12.92 6.46
N ALA A 6 8.80 -12.87 7.02
CA ALA A 6 7.80 -11.85 6.68
C ALA A 6 8.26 -10.44 7.08
N VAL A 7 8.91 -10.32 8.24
CA VAL A 7 9.46 -9.05 8.74
C VAL A 7 10.63 -8.60 7.88
N ALA A 8 11.53 -9.53 7.52
CA ALA A 8 12.64 -9.25 6.61
C ALA A 8 12.15 -8.73 5.25
N PHE A 9 11.08 -9.33 4.73
CA PHE A 9 10.44 -8.88 3.49
C PHE A 9 9.84 -7.48 3.62
N LEU A 10 9.13 -7.19 4.71
CA LEU A 10 8.52 -5.87 4.95
C LEU A 10 9.57 -4.77 5.17
N VAL A 11 10.68 -5.06 5.85
CA VAL A 11 11.78 -4.10 6.00
C VAL A 11 12.39 -3.76 4.63
N LYS A 12 12.59 -4.76 3.76
CA LYS A 12 13.20 -4.57 2.43
C LYS A 12 12.27 -3.93 1.41
N TYR A 13 10.98 -4.30 1.41
CA TYR A 13 10.03 -3.95 0.35
C TYR A 13 8.84 -3.11 0.82
N GLY A 14 8.73 -2.78 2.11
CA GLY A 14 7.56 -2.11 2.68
C GLY A 14 7.18 -0.80 1.99
N LYS A 15 8.16 0.00 1.57
CA LYS A 15 7.91 1.23 0.78
C LYS A 15 7.25 0.93 -0.57
N TRP A 16 7.71 -0.11 -1.26
CA TRP A 16 7.13 -0.56 -2.53
C TRP A 16 5.73 -1.14 -2.34
N ILE A 17 5.53 -1.93 -1.27
CA ILE A 17 4.23 -2.51 -0.94
C ILE A 17 3.22 -1.39 -0.67
N ALA A 18 3.57 -0.41 0.17
CA ALA A 18 2.70 0.72 0.45
C ALA A 18 2.30 1.44 -0.85
N LEU A 19 3.27 1.74 -1.73
CA LEU A 19 3.03 2.38 -3.02
C LEU A 19 2.06 1.56 -3.90
N LEU A 20 2.30 0.26 -4.04
CA LEU A 20 1.45 -0.64 -4.82
C LEU A 20 0.04 -0.71 -4.24
N THR A 21 -0.10 -0.79 -2.91
CA THR A 21 -1.39 -0.77 -2.22
C THR A 21 -2.14 0.54 -2.48
N GLY A 22 -1.44 1.68 -2.51
CA GLY A 22 -2.05 2.97 -2.82
C GLY A 22 -2.47 3.14 -4.28
N LEU A 23 -1.72 2.55 -5.21
CA LEU A 23 -2.03 2.61 -6.64
C LEU A 23 -3.11 1.62 -7.07
N ALA A 24 -3.29 0.52 -6.33
CA ALA A 24 -4.22 -0.54 -6.71
C ALA A 24 -5.67 -0.06 -6.91
N PRO A 25 -6.26 0.78 -6.04
CA PRO A 25 -7.61 1.30 -6.25
C PRO A 25 -7.74 2.16 -7.51
N VAL A 26 -6.73 3.00 -7.76
CA VAL A 26 -6.70 3.88 -8.94
C VAL A 26 -6.59 3.05 -10.22
N ALA A 27 -5.69 2.06 -10.24
CA ALA A 27 -5.54 1.15 -11.37
C ALA A 27 -6.83 0.34 -11.63
N ALA A 28 -7.47 -0.17 -10.58
CA ALA A 28 -8.72 -0.92 -10.69
C ALA A 28 -9.84 -0.06 -11.31
N VAL A 29 -9.98 1.20 -10.89
CA VAL A 29 -10.98 2.10 -11.47
C VAL A 29 -10.64 2.50 -12.90
N LEU A 30 -9.36 2.74 -13.23
CA LEU A 30 -8.95 3.03 -14.61
C LEU A 30 -9.30 1.86 -15.54
N VAL A 31 -9.02 0.62 -15.12
CA VAL A 31 -9.41 -0.59 -15.85
C VAL A 31 -10.94 -0.65 -15.99
N ALA A 32 -11.69 -0.46 -14.89
CA ALA A 32 -13.14 -0.46 -14.93
C ALA A 32 -13.71 0.61 -15.86
N MET A 33 -13.13 1.82 -15.92
CA MET A 33 -13.58 2.88 -16.84
C MET A 33 -13.37 2.54 -18.31
N VAL A 34 -12.33 1.77 -18.64
CA VAL A 34 -12.09 1.31 -20.02
C VAL A 34 -13.12 0.26 -20.45
N TYR A 35 -13.52 -0.64 -19.54
CA TYR A 35 -14.40 -1.76 -19.87
C TYR A 35 -15.89 -1.51 -19.54
N CYS A 36 -16.23 -0.50 -18.75
CA CYS A 36 -17.59 -0.16 -18.37
C CYS A 36 -17.96 1.24 -18.87
N THR A 37 -18.84 1.29 -19.88
CA THR A 37 -19.30 2.53 -20.52
C THR A 37 -20.14 3.45 -19.62
N SER A 38 -20.58 2.96 -18.45
CA SER A 38 -21.34 3.73 -17.45
C SER A 38 -20.49 4.31 -16.32
N ALA A 39 -19.16 4.14 -16.37
CA ALA A 39 -18.29 4.57 -15.28
C ALA A 39 -18.18 6.10 -15.21
N HIS A 40 -18.75 6.67 -14.15
CA HIS A 40 -18.73 8.11 -13.89
C HIS A 40 -17.37 8.57 -13.33
N TRP A 41 -16.96 9.80 -13.65
CA TRP A 41 -15.65 10.36 -13.24
C TRP A 41 -15.50 10.49 -11.72
N GLY A 42 -16.62 10.55 -11.00
CA GLY A 42 -16.66 10.52 -9.54
C GLY A 42 -15.99 9.29 -8.93
N TRP A 43 -16.01 8.14 -9.62
CA TRP A 43 -15.32 6.93 -9.16
C TRP A 43 -13.79 7.10 -9.18
N LEU A 44 -13.26 7.86 -10.14
CA LEU A 44 -11.83 8.15 -10.21
C LEU A 44 -11.39 9.02 -9.04
N VAL A 45 -12.18 10.05 -8.70
CA VAL A 45 -11.93 10.90 -7.52
C VAL A 45 -11.95 10.06 -6.25
N ALA A 46 -12.97 9.22 -6.08
CA ALA A 46 -13.08 8.31 -4.93
C ALA A 46 -11.89 7.35 -4.85
N ALA A 47 -11.44 6.79 -5.99
CA ALA A 47 -10.30 5.89 -6.05
C ALA A 47 -8.97 6.58 -5.69
N VAL A 48 -8.77 7.82 -6.11
CA VAL A 48 -7.58 8.60 -5.75
C VAL A 48 -7.56 8.87 -4.24
N VAL A 49 -8.69 9.28 -3.66
CA VAL A 49 -8.80 9.51 -2.21
C VAL A 49 -8.57 8.22 -1.43
N LEU A 50 -9.23 7.12 -1.83
CA LEU A 50 -9.07 5.81 -1.22
C LEU A 50 -7.63 5.30 -1.35
N GLY A 51 -7.01 5.48 -2.51
CA GLY A 51 -5.63 5.08 -2.78
C GLY A 51 -4.62 5.86 -1.92
N ALA A 52 -4.78 7.18 -1.82
CA ALA A 52 -3.97 8.01 -0.94
C ALA A 52 -4.12 7.58 0.54
N PHE A 53 -5.35 7.30 0.98
CA PHE A 53 -5.62 6.82 2.33
C PHE A 53 -4.98 5.45 2.59
N ALA A 54 -5.14 4.50 1.67
CA ALA A 54 -4.55 3.17 1.75
C ALA A 54 -3.01 3.22 1.76
N TRP A 55 -2.42 4.09 0.94
CA TRP A 55 -0.97 4.33 0.95
C TRP A 55 -0.48 4.81 2.31
N LEU A 56 -1.14 5.81 2.89
CA LEU A 56 -0.77 6.36 4.19
C LEU A 56 -0.90 5.32 5.30
N LEU A 57 -2.00 4.57 5.33
CA LEU A 57 -2.22 3.50 6.30
C LEU A 57 -1.12 2.44 6.21
N MET A 58 -0.81 2.00 5.00
CA MET A 58 0.17 0.96 4.77
C MET A 58 1.60 1.44 5.07
N LYS A 59 1.91 2.70 4.73
CA LYS A 59 3.17 3.35 5.10
C LYS A 59 3.35 3.41 6.61
N ALA A 60 2.32 3.85 7.34
CA ALA A 60 2.36 3.93 8.80
C ALA A 60 2.57 2.55 9.45
N PHE A 61 1.94 1.51 8.90
CA PHE A 61 2.13 0.14 9.37
C PHE A 61 3.55 -0.38 9.14
N VAL A 62 4.13 -0.13 7.97
CA VAL A 62 5.52 -0.50 7.66
C VAL A 62 6.50 0.22 8.58
N GLU A 63 6.33 1.53 8.79
CA GLU A 63 7.16 2.31 9.70
C GLU A 63 7.06 1.81 11.14
N LEU A 64 5.84 1.48 11.60
CA LEU A 64 5.63 0.89 12.92
C LEU A 64 6.38 -0.45 13.06
N ILE A 65 6.32 -1.32 12.05
CA ILE A 65 7.08 -2.58 12.07
C ILE A 65 8.57 -2.32 12.12
N GLN A 66 9.08 -1.37 11.32
CA GLN A 66 10.50 -1.01 11.33
C GLN A 66 10.94 -0.54 12.72
N ILE A 67 10.16 0.33 13.37
CA ILE A 67 10.45 0.80 14.74
C ILE A 67 10.49 -0.38 15.72
N ILE A 68 9.52 -1.31 15.65
CA ILE A 68 9.47 -2.48 16.52
C ILE A 68 10.68 -3.38 16.28
N VAL A 69 11.08 -3.58 15.03
CA VAL A 69 12.26 -4.36 14.65
C VAL A 69 13.52 -3.71 15.19
N ASP A 70 13.67 -2.40 15.04
CA ASP A 70 14.82 -1.65 15.53
C ASP A 70 14.93 -1.71 17.06
N MET A 71 13.80 -1.78 17.78
CA MET A 71 13.75 -1.89 19.24
C MET A 71 13.97 -3.32 19.77
N LEU A 72 13.40 -4.34 19.11
CA LEU A 72 13.40 -5.73 19.59
C LEU A 72 14.55 -6.56 19.04
N LEU A 73 15.01 -6.25 17.83
CA LEU A 73 16.07 -6.94 17.12
C LEU A 73 17.10 -5.92 16.64
N PRO A 74 17.80 -5.24 17.56
CA PRO A 74 18.92 -4.40 17.20
C PRO A 74 19.94 -5.25 16.44
N GLN A 75 20.41 -4.73 15.30
CA GLN A 75 21.42 -5.38 14.47
C GLN A 75 22.70 -5.65 15.26
#